data_AF-A0A9Q8TLU4-F1
#
_entry.id   AF-A0A9Q8TLU4-F1
#
_cell.length_a   1.000
_cell.length_b   1.000
_cell.length_c   1.000
_cell.angle_alpha   90.00
_cell.angle_beta   90.00
_cell.angle_gamma   90.00
#
_symmetry.space_group_name_H-M   'P 1'
#
loop_
_entity.id
_entity.type
_entity.pdbx_description
1 polymer ?
#
loop_
_entity_poly.entity_id
_entity_poly.type
_entity_poly.pdbx_seq_one_letter_code
_entity_poly.pdbx_strand_id
1 'polypeptide(L)'
;MELDELFKKASKVQNMYQLSEIVDQAIQSGVRFNFPRSFYDEFGEEIYNFMDLVVNKIGELDSNFEIASEIVCKLLSRGAMLYSVDAEDLFDTLEWEFEGHKTNIVKAYEDYINRTTKFMEIAKSATNGRIKNAKMDNSSFYLEYSEDSTIDVAKITDGERDLGFTQEVGCGRNIIKIGESEVEIITQGGIRNYTDLADGSDIVLTFDTSFGELEVRLYPDKENENLITVEVNDKDLLDKIENYNEKIGKNCLLGGLSVNEAINLGSFNRSRALIHSEKIGQSDETKVDLWKEPAKMIVVSNLQETQATLHNKGTHTIL
;
A
#
# COMPACT_ATOMS: atom_id res chain seq x y z
N MET A 1 -6.11 -2.91 12.41
CA MET A 1 -6.21 -4.38 12.46
C MET A 1 -4.99 -4.93 11.73
N GLU A 2 -4.35 -5.94 12.29
CA GLU A 2 -3.14 -6.53 11.70
C GLU A 2 -3.50 -7.65 10.72
N LEU A 3 -2.62 -7.88 9.74
CA LEU A 3 -2.78 -8.94 8.74
C LEU A 3 -2.98 -10.31 9.41
N ASP A 4 -2.26 -10.61 10.49
CA ASP A 4 -2.36 -11.90 11.20
C ASP A 4 -3.72 -12.15 11.84
N GLU A 5 -4.40 -11.08 12.28
CA GLU A 5 -5.75 -11.17 12.81
C GLU A 5 -6.75 -11.51 11.70
N LEU A 6 -6.59 -10.89 10.53
CA LEU A 6 -7.39 -11.17 9.34
C LEU A 6 -7.22 -12.61 8.85
N PHE A 7 -5.97 -13.09 8.79
CA PHE A 7 -5.66 -14.47 8.44
C PHE A 7 -6.38 -15.46 9.37
N LYS A 8 -6.30 -15.22 10.68
CA LYS A 8 -6.98 -16.06 11.70
C LYS A 8 -8.51 -15.98 11.61
N LYS A 9 -9.08 -14.86 11.19
CA LYS A 9 -10.53 -14.71 11.00
C LYS A 9 -10.97 -15.43 9.74
N ALA A 10 -10.28 -15.20 8.62
CA ALA A 10 -10.58 -15.81 7.33
C ALA A 10 -10.53 -17.34 7.38
N SER A 11 -9.55 -17.93 8.07
CA SER A 11 -9.47 -19.40 8.18
C SER A 11 -10.64 -20.05 8.94
N LYS A 12 -11.34 -19.29 9.81
CA LYS A 12 -12.44 -19.78 10.65
C LYS A 12 -13.83 -19.59 10.05
N VAL A 13 -13.95 -18.86 8.94
CA VAL A 13 -15.26 -18.61 8.32
C VAL A 13 -15.88 -19.91 7.84
N GLN A 14 -17.21 -19.99 7.90
CA GLN A 14 -18.00 -21.19 7.61
C GLN A 14 -18.82 -21.06 6.32
N ASN A 15 -18.86 -19.89 5.70
CA ASN A 15 -19.58 -19.65 4.46
C ASN A 15 -19.03 -18.44 3.68
N MET A 16 -19.45 -18.33 2.41
CA MET A 16 -19.05 -17.25 1.49
C MET A 16 -19.38 -15.84 1.99
N TYR A 17 -20.51 -15.63 2.66
CA TYR A 17 -20.89 -14.30 3.17
C TYR A 17 -19.95 -13.82 4.26
N GLN A 18 -19.60 -14.69 5.21
CA GLN A 18 -18.61 -14.40 6.23
C GLN A 18 -17.24 -14.11 5.63
N LEU A 19 -16.83 -14.86 4.60
CA LEU A 19 -15.57 -14.58 3.89
C LEU A 19 -15.59 -13.20 3.23
N SER A 20 -16.70 -12.84 2.58
CA SER A 20 -16.90 -11.52 1.96
C SER A 20 -16.79 -10.38 2.99
N GLU A 21 -17.37 -10.54 4.19
CA GLU A 21 -17.22 -9.58 5.28
C GLU A 21 -15.77 -9.42 5.74
N ILE A 22 -15.02 -10.53 5.84
CA ILE A 22 -13.58 -10.46 6.19
C ILE A 22 -12.77 -9.74 5.10
N VAL A 23 -13.09 -9.97 3.83
CA VAL A 23 -12.46 -9.27 2.71
C VAL A 23 -12.76 -7.77 2.75
N ASP A 24 -14.01 -7.38 3.02
CA ASP A 24 -14.37 -5.97 3.17
C ASP A 24 -13.65 -5.31 4.35
N GLN A 25 -13.52 -6.02 5.48
CA GLN A 25 -12.72 -5.56 6.62
C GLN A 25 -11.24 -5.43 6.27
N ALA A 26 -10.69 -6.36 5.48
CA ALA A 26 -9.30 -6.33 5.04
C ALA A 26 -9.03 -5.10 4.16
N ILE A 27 -9.89 -4.85 3.17
CA ILE A 27 -9.86 -3.65 2.32
C ILE A 27 -9.91 -2.39 3.18
N GLN A 28 -10.88 -2.29 4.09
CA GLN A 28 -11.05 -1.11 4.96
C GLN A 28 -9.87 -0.89 5.91
N SER A 29 -9.25 -1.96 6.39
CA SER A 29 -8.13 -1.87 7.33
C SER A 29 -6.82 -1.39 6.71
N GLY A 30 -6.73 -1.39 5.38
CA GLY A 30 -5.55 -0.93 4.64
C GLY A 30 -4.36 -1.90 4.68
N VAL A 31 -4.59 -3.17 5.02
CA VAL A 31 -3.51 -4.17 5.00
C VAL A 31 -2.96 -4.37 3.59
N ARG A 32 -1.67 -4.72 3.53
CA ARG A 32 -0.94 -5.09 2.32
C ARG A 32 -1.32 -6.50 1.89
N PHE A 33 -2.06 -6.65 0.80
CA PHE A 33 -2.54 -7.95 0.33
C PHE A 33 -1.42 -8.80 -0.23
N ASN A 34 -0.42 -8.17 -0.85
CA ASN A 34 0.68 -8.84 -1.54
C ASN A 34 1.89 -9.06 -0.64
N PHE A 35 1.78 -8.77 0.66
CA PHE A 35 2.87 -9.03 1.60
C PHE A 35 3.02 -10.55 1.79
N PRO A 36 4.16 -11.15 1.37
CA PRO A 36 4.36 -12.59 1.48
C PRO A 36 4.39 -13.04 2.94
N ARG A 37 3.82 -14.21 3.19
CA ARG A 37 3.97 -14.95 4.43
C ARG A 37 4.56 -16.31 4.11
N SER A 38 5.63 -16.66 4.80
CA SER A 38 6.11 -18.03 4.83
C SER A 38 5.44 -18.82 5.94
N PHE A 39 5.03 -20.03 5.61
CA PHE A 39 4.61 -21.03 6.56
C PHE A 39 5.44 -22.28 6.35
N TYR A 40 5.93 -22.84 7.44
CA TYR A 40 6.68 -24.10 7.42
C TYR A 40 5.73 -25.22 7.78
N ASP A 41 5.56 -26.17 6.87
CA ASP A 41 4.88 -27.43 7.13
C ASP A 41 5.84 -28.63 6.93
N GLU A 42 5.28 -29.84 6.90
CA GLU A 42 6.07 -31.07 6.71
C GLU A 42 6.60 -31.25 5.27
N PHE A 43 6.16 -30.43 4.31
CA PHE A 43 6.52 -30.48 2.90
C PHE A 43 7.45 -29.32 2.46
N GLY A 44 7.54 -28.24 3.23
CA GLY A 44 8.52 -27.19 3.00
C GLY A 44 8.07 -25.81 3.49
N GLU A 45 8.71 -24.77 2.95
CA GLU A 45 8.27 -23.39 3.11
C GLU A 45 7.31 -23.04 1.98
N GLU A 46 6.03 -22.85 2.29
CA GLU A 46 5.07 -22.27 1.37
C GLU A 46 4.97 -20.77 1.59
N ILE A 47 5.03 -20.01 0.48
CA ILE A 47 4.85 -18.57 0.49
C ILE A 47 3.46 -18.26 -0.05
N TYR A 48 2.60 -17.73 0.80
CA TYR A 48 1.26 -17.27 0.43
C TYR A 48 1.06 -15.81 0.82
N ASN A 49 0.07 -15.17 0.21
CA ASN A 49 -0.38 -13.84 0.56
C ASN A 49 -1.88 -13.85 0.92
N PHE A 50 -2.49 -12.68 1.13
CA PHE A 50 -3.90 -12.63 1.55
C PHE A 50 -4.86 -13.15 0.47
N MET A 51 -4.53 -12.92 -0.81
CA MET A 51 -5.32 -13.42 -1.93
C MET A 51 -5.31 -14.94 -1.99
N ASP A 52 -4.13 -15.56 -1.86
CA ASP A 52 -4.00 -17.02 -1.89
C ASP A 52 -4.83 -17.66 -0.77
N LEU A 53 -4.78 -17.09 0.45
CA LEU A 53 -5.58 -17.58 1.56
C LEU A 53 -7.09 -17.49 1.27
N VAL A 54 -7.55 -16.37 0.71
CA VAL A 54 -8.97 -16.18 0.39
C VAL A 54 -9.39 -17.17 -0.70
N VAL A 55 -8.58 -17.37 -1.73
CA VAL A 55 -8.86 -18.32 -2.82
C VAL A 55 -8.90 -19.76 -2.32
N ASN A 56 -7.92 -20.18 -1.51
CA ASN A 56 -7.95 -21.50 -0.89
C ASN A 56 -9.19 -21.69 -0.02
N LYS A 57 -9.56 -20.65 0.74
CA LYS A 57 -10.76 -20.69 1.58
C LYS A 57 -12.04 -20.77 0.75
N ILE A 58 -12.07 -20.19 -0.45
CA ILE A 58 -13.20 -20.35 -1.37
C ILE A 58 -13.34 -21.82 -1.80
N GLY A 59 -12.24 -22.49 -2.13
CA GLY A 59 -12.25 -23.91 -2.51
C GLY A 59 -12.74 -24.85 -1.41
N GLU A 60 -12.59 -24.49 -0.14
CA GLU A 60 -13.07 -25.27 1.02
C GLU A 60 -14.58 -25.10 1.31
N LEU A 61 -15.19 -24.02 0.83
CA LEU A 61 -16.53 -23.61 1.23
C LEU A 61 -17.58 -23.98 0.16
N ASP A 62 -18.84 -24.09 0.58
CA ASP A 62 -19.94 -24.41 -0.31
C ASP A 62 -20.06 -23.43 -1.51
N SER A 63 -20.34 -24.01 -2.68
CA SER A 63 -20.27 -23.36 -3.99
C SER A 63 -21.33 -22.27 -4.21
N ASN A 64 -21.04 -21.04 -3.80
CA ASN A 64 -21.68 -19.85 -4.35
C ASN A 64 -20.69 -19.11 -5.26
N PHE A 65 -20.67 -19.50 -6.54
CA PHE A 65 -19.70 -19.01 -7.53
C PHE A 65 -19.84 -17.51 -7.85
N GLU A 66 -21.05 -16.96 -7.73
CA GLU A 66 -21.28 -15.52 -7.90
C GLU A 66 -20.56 -14.73 -6.79
N ILE A 67 -20.77 -15.09 -5.52
CA ILE A 67 -20.10 -14.43 -4.39
C ILE A 67 -18.59 -14.67 -4.42
N ALA A 68 -18.14 -15.87 -4.77
CA ALA A 68 -16.72 -16.17 -4.94
C ALA A 68 -16.08 -15.26 -6.01
N SER A 69 -16.74 -15.11 -7.17
CA SER A 69 -16.33 -14.17 -8.22
C SER A 69 -16.28 -12.74 -7.69
N GLU A 70 -17.28 -12.29 -6.95
CA GLU A 70 -17.30 -10.93 -6.36
C GLU A 70 -16.12 -10.71 -5.41
N ILE A 71 -15.85 -11.67 -4.52
CA ILE A 71 -14.73 -11.61 -3.57
C ILE A 71 -13.39 -11.47 -4.30
N VAL A 72 -13.13 -12.35 -5.28
CA VAL A 72 -11.91 -12.34 -6.10
C VAL A 72 -11.78 -11.00 -6.83
N CYS A 73 -12.85 -10.53 -7.47
CA CYS A 73 -12.83 -9.26 -8.22
C CYS A 73 -12.65 -8.03 -7.31
N LYS A 74 -13.20 -8.03 -6.09
CA LYS A 74 -12.96 -6.98 -5.10
C LYS A 74 -11.46 -6.85 -4.79
N LEU A 75 -10.79 -7.97 -4.51
CA LEU A 75 -9.35 -8.01 -4.21
C LEU A 75 -8.50 -7.60 -5.42
N LEU A 76 -8.79 -8.14 -6.61
CA LEU A 76 -8.10 -7.78 -7.85
C LEU A 76 -8.22 -6.28 -8.16
N SER A 77 -9.40 -5.69 -7.95
CA SER A 77 -9.59 -4.26 -8.15
C SER A 77 -8.69 -3.40 -7.26
N ARG A 78 -8.20 -3.97 -6.15
CA ARG A 78 -7.30 -3.35 -5.18
C ARG A 78 -5.83 -3.73 -5.39
N GLY A 79 -5.52 -4.44 -6.47
CA GLY A 79 -4.17 -4.84 -6.84
C GLY A 79 -3.64 -6.08 -6.12
N ALA A 80 -4.52 -6.89 -5.51
CA ALA A 80 -4.11 -8.19 -4.98
C ALA A 80 -3.63 -9.11 -6.11
N MET A 81 -2.59 -9.90 -5.84
CA MET A 81 -1.98 -10.84 -6.76
C MET A 81 -1.98 -12.24 -6.16
N LEU A 82 -1.96 -13.27 -6.99
CA LEU A 82 -1.72 -14.65 -6.54
C LEU A 82 -0.23 -14.96 -6.54
N TYR A 83 0.22 -15.70 -5.53
CA TYR A 83 1.56 -16.28 -5.49
C TYR A 83 1.57 -17.80 -5.68
N SER A 84 0.49 -18.50 -5.29
CA SER A 84 0.40 -19.96 -5.43
C SER A 84 -0.27 -20.39 -6.75
N VAL A 85 0.24 -21.47 -7.35
CA VAL A 85 -0.30 -22.09 -8.58
C VAL A 85 -1.60 -22.86 -8.30
N ASP A 86 -1.77 -23.41 -7.09
CA ASP A 86 -2.99 -24.16 -6.72
C ASP A 86 -4.25 -23.28 -6.73
N ALA A 87 -4.07 -21.97 -6.65
CA ALA A 87 -5.13 -21.00 -6.78
C ALA A 87 -5.61 -20.81 -8.24
N GLU A 88 -4.82 -21.18 -9.25
CA GLU A 88 -5.18 -21.07 -10.67
C GLU A 88 -6.39 -21.96 -11.01
N ASP A 89 -6.50 -23.15 -10.39
CA ASP A 89 -7.62 -24.08 -10.58
C ASP A 89 -8.97 -23.46 -10.20
N LEU A 90 -9.00 -22.54 -9.21
CA LEU A 90 -10.22 -21.83 -8.84
C LEU A 90 -10.67 -20.88 -9.95
N PHE A 91 -9.74 -20.17 -10.59
CA PHE A 91 -10.08 -19.22 -11.65
C PHE A 91 -10.72 -19.92 -12.85
N ASP A 92 -10.16 -21.05 -13.26
CA ASP A 92 -10.73 -21.89 -14.32
C ASP A 92 -12.12 -22.42 -13.93
N THR A 93 -12.28 -22.86 -12.67
CA THR A 93 -13.57 -23.30 -12.14
C THR A 93 -14.60 -22.18 -12.15
N LEU A 94 -14.24 -20.97 -11.71
CA LEU A 94 -15.13 -19.81 -11.69
C LEU A 94 -15.48 -19.33 -13.09
N GLU A 95 -14.54 -19.34 -14.04
CA GLU A 95 -14.82 -19.01 -15.45
C GLU A 95 -15.80 -20.01 -16.07
N TRP A 96 -15.70 -21.29 -15.71
CA TRP A 96 -16.60 -22.34 -16.19
C TRP A 96 -18.00 -22.28 -15.54
N GLU A 97 -18.07 -22.17 -14.21
CA GLU A 97 -19.31 -22.27 -13.44
C GLU A 97 -20.09 -20.94 -13.37
N PHE A 98 -19.43 -19.81 -13.62
CA PHE A 98 -20.07 -18.49 -13.60
C PHE A 98 -19.68 -17.67 -14.85
N GLU A 99 -20.58 -17.66 -15.84
CA GLU A 99 -20.39 -16.99 -17.14
C GLU A 99 -19.95 -15.52 -17.03
N GLY A 100 -20.39 -14.82 -15.97
CA GLY A 100 -20.03 -13.43 -15.70
C GLY A 100 -18.59 -13.21 -15.20
N HIS A 101 -17.91 -14.25 -14.72
CA HIS A 101 -16.64 -14.13 -14.00
C HIS A 101 -15.55 -13.44 -14.82
N LYS A 102 -15.37 -13.88 -16.07
CA LYS A 102 -14.36 -13.31 -16.99
C LYS A 102 -14.55 -11.82 -17.19
N THR A 103 -15.79 -11.38 -17.40
CA THR A 103 -16.12 -9.96 -17.57
C THR A 103 -15.84 -9.17 -16.30
N ASN A 104 -16.14 -9.75 -15.13
CA ASN A 104 -15.89 -9.13 -13.83
C ASN A 104 -14.39 -8.96 -13.54
N ILE A 105 -13.56 -9.95 -13.87
CA ILE A 105 -12.10 -9.85 -13.73
C ILE A 105 -11.55 -8.72 -14.60
N VAL A 106 -11.94 -8.66 -15.88
CA VAL A 106 -11.48 -7.61 -16.80
C VAL A 106 -11.83 -6.24 -16.24
N LYS A 107 -13.06 -6.06 -15.79
CA LYS A 107 -13.51 -4.79 -15.17
C LYS A 107 -12.72 -4.46 -13.91
N ALA A 108 -12.51 -5.43 -13.01
CA ALA A 108 -11.74 -5.23 -11.79
C ALA A 108 -10.31 -4.78 -12.09
N TYR A 109 -9.66 -5.40 -13.08
CA TYR A 109 -8.32 -5.04 -13.50
C TYR A 109 -8.27 -3.64 -14.16
N GLU A 110 -9.22 -3.32 -15.04
CA GLU A 110 -9.34 -1.97 -15.62
C GLU A 110 -9.52 -0.91 -14.54
N ASP A 111 -10.38 -1.16 -13.54
CA ASP A 111 -10.59 -0.26 -12.41
C ASP A 111 -9.32 -0.07 -11.57
N TYR A 112 -8.51 -1.12 -11.36
CA TYR A 112 -7.21 -1.03 -10.70
C TYR A 112 -6.24 -0.17 -11.52
N ILE A 113 -6.03 -0.49 -12.80
CA ILE A 113 -5.10 0.22 -13.70
C ILE A 113 -5.46 1.69 -13.86
N ASN A 114 -6.76 2.00 -14.01
CA ASN A 114 -7.22 3.38 -14.12
C ASN A 114 -6.92 4.19 -12.86
N ARG A 115 -7.14 3.61 -11.68
CA ARG A 115 -6.86 4.29 -10.41
C ARG A 115 -5.37 4.45 -10.16
N THR A 116 -4.56 3.41 -10.38
CA THR A 116 -3.10 3.52 -10.19
C THR A 116 -2.46 4.48 -11.18
N THR A 117 -2.95 4.53 -12.43
CA THR A 117 -2.46 5.51 -13.42
C THR A 117 -2.69 6.94 -12.94
N LYS A 118 -3.90 7.25 -12.46
CA LYS A 118 -4.20 8.57 -11.88
C LYS A 118 -3.39 8.86 -10.62
N PHE A 119 -3.19 7.86 -9.75
CA PHE A 119 -2.33 8.01 -8.57
C PHE A 119 -0.89 8.36 -8.97
N MET A 120 -0.36 7.71 -10.01
CA MET A 120 0.97 8.01 -10.53
C MET A 120 1.08 9.43 -11.12
N GLU A 121 0.02 9.95 -11.75
CA GLU A 121 -0.02 11.35 -12.20
C GLU A 121 0.03 12.32 -11.02
N ILE A 122 -0.71 12.03 -9.95
CA ILE A 122 -0.71 12.81 -8.72
C ILE A 122 0.69 12.80 -8.10
N ALA A 123 1.28 11.63 -7.90
CA ALA A 123 2.61 11.45 -7.31
C ALA A 123 3.70 12.20 -8.10
N LYS A 124 3.62 12.19 -9.45
CA LYS A 124 4.54 12.95 -10.32
C LYS A 124 4.35 14.45 -10.15
N SER A 125 3.11 14.91 -10.05
CA SER A 125 2.79 16.34 -9.91
C SER A 125 3.04 16.89 -8.50
N ALA A 126 3.33 16.04 -7.53
CA ALA A 126 3.58 16.40 -6.14
C ALA A 126 5.07 16.63 -5.84
N THR A 127 5.95 16.54 -6.84
CA THR A 127 7.39 16.74 -6.64
C THR A 127 8.00 17.59 -7.76
N ASN A 128 9.16 18.17 -7.48
CA ASN A 128 10.05 18.75 -8.50
C ASN A 128 11.04 17.73 -9.09
N GLY A 129 11.19 16.55 -8.50
CA GLY A 129 12.14 15.53 -8.94
C GLY A 129 11.48 14.36 -9.67
N ARG A 130 12.22 13.26 -9.83
CA ARG A 130 11.79 12.10 -10.60
C ARG A 130 11.41 10.93 -9.70
N ILE A 131 10.27 10.29 -9.96
CA ILE A 131 9.94 8.99 -9.38
C ILE A 131 10.82 7.90 -10.03
N LYS A 132 11.61 7.22 -9.21
CA LYS A 132 12.45 6.08 -9.57
C LYS A 132 11.70 4.75 -9.47
N ASN A 133 10.85 4.62 -8.46
CA ASN A 133 10.10 3.41 -8.17
C ASN A 133 8.75 3.78 -7.53
N ALA A 134 7.72 3.02 -7.88
CA ALA A 134 6.38 3.21 -7.31
C ALA A 134 5.67 1.87 -7.23
N LYS A 135 5.12 1.56 -6.05
CA LYS A 135 4.33 0.37 -5.80
C LYS A 135 3.09 0.76 -5.01
N MET A 136 1.98 0.08 -5.30
CA MET A 136 0.72 0.28 -4.61
C MET A 136 0.07 -1.07 -4.32
N ASP A 137 -0.33 -1.26 -3.07
CA ASP A 137 -0.97 -2.47 -2.57
C ASP A 137 -2.13 -2.08 -1.66
N ASN A 138 -3.36 -2.36 -2.10
CA ASN A 138 -4.60 -1.97 -1.44
C ASN A 138 -4.68 -0.44 -1.20
N SER A 139 -4.37 0.01 0.02
CA SER A 139 -4.36 1.41 0.44
C SER A 139 -3.01 1.82 1.06
N SER A 140 -1.96 1.12 0.65
CA SER A 140 -0.58 1.39 1.05
C SER A 140 0.27 1.60 -0.21
N PHE A 141 1.20 2.54 -0.18
CA PHE A 141 2.13 2.79 -1.28
C PHE A 141 3.58 2.89 -0.82
N TYR A 142 4.47 2.60 -1.76
CA TYR A 142 5.89 2.92 -1.70
C TYR A 142 6.23 3.82 -2.88
N LEU A 143 6.82 4.99 -2.61
CA LEU A 143 7.28 5.91 -3.64
C LEU A 143 8.75 6.27 -3.38
N GLU A 144 9.58 6.06 -4.39
CA GLU A 144 10.99 6.43 -4.36
C GLU A 144 11.27 7.54 -5.36
N TYR A 145 11.88 8.60 -4.86
CA TYR A 145 12.18 9.82 -5.60
C TYR A 145 13.70 10.01 -5.79
N SER A 146 14.08 10.98 -6.63
CA SER A 146 15.48 11.42 -6.73
C SER A 146 15.91 12.12 -5.45
N GLU A 147 17.22 12.12 -5.17
CA GLU A 147 17.80 12.59 -3.90
C GLU A 147 17.55 14.09 -3.64
N ASP A 148 17.38 14.87 -4.69
CA ASP A 148 17.13 16.31 -4.67
C ASP A 148 15.62 16.67 -4.67
N SER A 149 14.75 15.68 -4.50
CA SER A 149 13.30 15.90 -4.53
C SER A 149 12.79 16.64 -3.30
N THR A 150 11.95 17.64 -3.56
CA THR A 150 10.96 18.16 -2.62
C THR A 150 9.60 17.54 -2.94
N ILE A 151 8.84 17.12 -1.93
CA ILE A 151 7.60 16.36 -2.11
C ILE A 151 6.47 16.98 -1.29
N ASP A 152 5.37 17.27 -1.96
CA ASP A 152 4.08 17.58 -1.34
C ASP A 152 3.37 16.27 -0.95
N VAL A 153 3.69 15.78 0.25
CA VAL A 153 3.11 14.56 0.82
C VAL A 153 1.59 14.69 1.00
N ALA A 154 1.10 15.89 1.34
CA ALA A 154 -0.33 16.11 1.54
C ALA A 154 -1.09 15.82 0.23
N LYS A 155 -0.63 16.37 -0.89
CA LYS A 155 -1.19 16.12 -2.22
C LYS A 155 -1.22 14.65 -2.60
N ILE A 156 -0.20 13.87 -2.25
CA ILE A 156 -0.17 12.41 -2.50
C ILE A 156 -1.25 11.71 -1.68
N THR A 157 -1.29 11.95 -0.37
CA THR A 157 -2.25 11.29 0.54
C THR A 157 -3.70 11.71 0.30
N ASP A 158 -3.93 12.97 -0.08
CA ASP A 158 -5.24 13.47 -0.45
C ASP A 158 -5.70 12.87 -1.78
N GLY A 159 -4.81 12.79 -2.77
CA GLY A 159 -5.08 12.14 -4.04
C GLY A 159 -5.37 10.65 -3.93
N GLU A 160 -4.65 9.94 -3.06
CA GLU A 160 -4.93 8.53 -2.74
C GLU A 160 -6.38 8.35 -2.22
N ARG A 161 -6.79 9.19 -1.27
CA ARG A 161 -8.13 9.20 -0.70
C ARG A 161 -9.19 9.51 -1.77
N ASP A 162 -8.96 10.52 -2.59
CA ASP A 162 -9.91 10.96 -3.62
C ASP A 162 -10.10 9.91 -4.73
N LEU A 163 -9.11 9.04 -4.95
CA LEU A 163 -9.19 7.88 -5.83
C LEU A 163 -9.89 6.66 -5.18
N GLY A 164 -10.29 6.79 -3.92
CA GLY A 164 -11.02 5.77 -3.17
C GLY A 164 -10.15 4.61 -2.70
N PHE A 165 -8.82 4.77 -2.64
CA PHE A 165 -7.91 3.76 -2.11
C PHE A 165 -8.01 3.66 -0.59
N THR A 166 -7.98 4.79 0.11
CA THR A 166 -8.23 4.91 1.55
C THR A 166 -9.67 5.39 1.82
N GLN A 167 -10.34 4.78 2.80
CA GLN A 167 -11.62 5.28 3.35
C GLN A 167 -11.35 6.14 4.61
N GLU A 168 -12.35 6.89 5.08
CA GLU A 168 -12.20 7.78 6.27
C GLU A 168 -11.64 7.08 7.51
N VAL A 169 -11.91 5.78 7.67
CA VAL A 169 -11.48 4.97 8.82
C VAL A 169 -10.20 4.15 8.53
N GLY A 170 -9.74 4.14 7.28
CA GLY A 170 -8.63 3.30 6.84
C GLY A 170 -7.28 3.76 7.38
N CYS A 171 -6.36 2.80 7.53
CA CYS A 171 -4.98 3.00 7.95
C CYS A 171 -4.07 2.67 6.76
N GLY A 172 -3.60 3.68 6.04
CA GLY A 172 -2.60 3.50 4.99
C GLY A 172 -1.20 3.58 5.60
N ARG A 173 -0.40 2.51 5.47
CA ARG A 173 1.01 2.49 5.86
C ARG A 173 1.86 2.77 4.63
N ASN A 174 2.23 4.02 4.48
CA ASN A 174 2.87 4.53 3.30
C ASN A 174 4.35 4.77 3.55
N ILE A 175 5.17 4.53 2.53
CA ILE A 175 6.61 4.75 2.59
C ILE A 175 7.00 5.71 1.47
N ILE A 176 7.76 6.73 1.82
CA ILE A 176 8.37 7.65 0.86
C ILE A 176 9.88 7.62 1.06
N LYS A 177 10.62 7.44 -0.04
CA LYS A 177 12.07 7.44 -0.08
C LYS A 177 12.60 8.58 -0.94
N ILE A 178 13.57 9.32 -0.44
CA ILE A 178 14.30 10.40 -1.11
C ILE A 178 15.79 10.14 -0.94
N GLY A 179 16.48 9.80 -2.02
CA GLY A 179 17.89 9.37 -1.92
C GLY A 179 18.00 8.15 -1.00
N GLU A 180 18.79 8.25 0.07
CA GLU A 180 18.92 7.21 1.09
C GLU A 180 17.94 7.35 2.27
N SER A 181 17.27 8.51 2.40
CA SER A 181 16.31 8.75 3.47
C SER A 181 14.96 8.11 3.16
N GLU A 182 14.41 7.34 4.09
CA GLU A 182 13.12 6.66 3.96
C GLU A 182 12.26 6.89 5.20
N VAL A 183 10.99 7.23 4.98
CA VAL A 183 10.04 7.61 6.04
C VAL A 183 8.73 6.85 5.94
N GLU A 184 8.23 6.39 7.10
CA GLU A 184 6.91 5.78 7.24
C GLU A 184 5.89 6.85 7.63
N ILE A 185 4.77 6.84 6.91
CA ILE A 185 3.66 7.75 7.12
C ILE A 185 2.40 6.90 7.27
N ILE A 186 1.77 7.01 8.44
CA ILE A 186 0.46 6.43 8.69
C ILE A 186 -0.60 7.51 8.48
N THR A 187 -1.50 7.28 7.53
CA THR A 187 -2.64 8.17 7.31
C THR A 187 -3.92 7.53 7.85
N GLN A 188 -4.60 8.25 8.76
CA GLN A 188 -5.88 7.83 9.33
C GLN A 188 -6.79 9.05 9.52
N GLY A 189 -8.04 8.99 9.05
CA GLY A 189 -8.99 10.10 9.20
C GLY A 189 -8.52 11.41 8.55
N GLY A 190 -7.69 11.33 7.50
CA GLY A 190 -7.08 12.50 6.85
C GLY A 190 -5.92 13.14 7.62
N ILE A 191 -5.50 12.55 8.75
CA ILE A 191 -4.33 12.97 9.53
C ILE A 191 -3.13 12.14 9.09
N ARG A 192 -2.04 12.81 8.71
CA ARG A 192 -0.75 12.18 8.41
C ARG A 192 0.08 12.10 9.68
N ASN A 193 0.58 10.93 10.00
CA ASN A 193 1.46 10.72 11.14
C ASN A 193 2.80 10.18 10.64
N TYR A 194 3.88 10.93 10.84
CA TYR A 194 5.24 10.48 10.54
C TYR A 194 5.72 9.62 11.71
N THR A 195 5.86 8.32 11.50
CA THR A 195 5.97 7.35 12.60
C THR A 195 7.31 6.65 12.72
N ASP A 196 8.06 6.56 11.63
CA ASP A 196 9.35 5.88 11.60
C ASP A 196 10.25 6.42 10.49
N LEU A 197 11.55 6.17 10.64
CA LEU A 197 12.59 6.48 9.67
C LEU A 197 13.52 5.27 9.53
N ALA A 198 13.97 4.99 8.32
CA ALA A 198 15.05 4.01 8.14
C ALA A 198 16.35 4.52 8.79
N ASP A 199 17.20 3.60 9.23
CA ASP A 199 18.46 3.96 9.90
C ASP A 199 19.34 4.83 8.97
N GLY A 200 19.88 5.91 9.51
CA GLY A 200 20.67 6.88 8.73
C GLY A 200 19.86 7.89 7.92
N SER A 201 18.52 7.80 7.93
CA SER A 201 17.66 8.80 7.29
C SER A 201 17.73 10.15 8.01
N ASP A 202 17.58 11.19 7.21
CA ASP A 202 17.53 12.57 7.66
C ASP A 202 16.60 13.33 6.71
N ILE A 203 15.50 13.85 7.25
CA ILE A 203 14.48 14.54 6.46
C ILE A 203 14.14 15.88 7.09
N VAL A 204 13.70 16.81 6.24
CA VAL A 204 13.19 18.12 6.66
C VAL A 204 11.73 18.23 6.22
N LEU A 205 10.86 18.51 7.18
CA LEU A 205 9.47 18.86 6.95
C LEU A 205 9.33 20.38 7.00
N THR A 206 8.75 20.97 5.96
CA THR A 206 8.48 22.40 5.91
C THR A 206 7.01 22.65 6.21
N PHE A 207 6.73 23.55 7.15
CA PHE A 207 5.37 23.94 7.53
C PHE A 207 5.13 25.43 7.28
N ASP A 208 4.10 25.73 6.50
CA ASP A 208 3.62 27.11 6.34
C ASP A 208 2.99 27.59 7.66
N THR A 209 3.44 28.76 8.13
CA THR A 209 2.90 29.43 9.33
C THR A 209 2.55 30.88 9.01
N SER A 210 1.85 31.57 9.91
CA SER A 210 1.55 32.99 9.75
C SER A 210 2.78 33.90 9.75
N PHE A 211 3.93 33.39 10.20
CA PHE A 211 5.20 34.12 10.30
C PHE A 211 6.25 33.70 9.24
N GLY A 212 5.94 32.71 8.40
CA GLY A 212 6.85 32.17 7.38
C GLY A 212 6.88 30.64 7.37
N GLU A 213 7.81 30.08 6.61
CA GLU A 213 8.03 28.63 6.53
C GLU A 213 8.92 28.17 7.69
N LEU A 214 8.43 27.23 8.51
CA LEU A 214 9.20 26.60 9.57
C LEU A 214 9.71 25.24 9.12
N GLU A 215 11.03 25.07 9.13
CA GLU A 215 11.68 23.79 8.86
C GLU A 215 11.86 22.98 10.15
N VAL A 216 11.35 21.75 10.15
CA VAL A 216 11.46 20.78 11.23
C VAL A 216 12.20 19.56 10.71
N ARG A 217 13.40 19.31 11.22
CA ARG A 217 14.26 18.20 10.85
C ARG A 217 13.97 16.98 11.72
N LEU A 218 13.90 15.80 11.10
CA LEU A 218 13.69 14.52 11.76
C LEU A 218 14.81 13.55 11.38
N TYR A 219 15.41 12.90 12.37
CA TYR A 219 16.43 11.86 12.17
C TYR A 219 16.44 10.87 13.34
N PRO A 220 16.85 9.60 13.13
CA PRO A 220 17.04 8.65 14.22
C PRO A 220 18.06 9.16 15.24
N ASP A 221 17.73 9.04 16.53
CA ASP A 221 18.62 9.45 17.61
C ASP A 221 19.90 8.58 17.64
N LYS A 222 21.05 9.22 17.86
CA LYS A 222 22.37 8.57 17.78
C LYS A 222 22.68 7.68 18.98
N GLU A 223 22.10 7.96 20.13
CA GLU A 223 22.38 7.26 21.39
C GLU A 223 21.27 6.28 21.75
N ASN A 224 20.03 6.61 21.40
CA ASN A 224 18.86 5.78 21.64
C ASN A 224 18.15 5.47 20.33
N GLU A 225 18.47 4.32 19.75
CA GLU A 225 17.84 3.82 18.53
C GLU A 225 16.32 3.66 18.64
N ASN A 226 15.66 3.83 19.79
CA ASN A 226 14.18 3.84 19.89
C ASN A 226 13.55 5.19 19.56
N LEU A 227 14.34 6.25 19.39
CA LEU A 227 13.83 7.61 19.27
C LEU A 227 14.12 8.20 17.88
N ILE A 228 13.22 9.07 17.45
CA ILE A 228 13.45 10.02 16.37
C ILE A 228 13.60 11.39 17.02
N THR A 229 14.73 12.05 16.77
CA THR A 229 15.02 13.41 17.20
C THR A 229 14.23 14.40 16.34
N VAL A 230 13.71 15.46 16.96
CA VAL A 230 12.98 16.55 16.32
C VAL A 230 13.75 17.84 16.56
N GLU A 231 14.22 18.47 15.49
CA GLU A 231 15.07 19.66 15.57
C GLU A 231 14.51 20.80 14.72
N VAL A 232 14.58 22.01 15.27
CA VAL A 232 14.21 23.26 14.58
C VAL A 232 15.38 24.21 14.68
N ASN A 233 15.90 24.64 13.52
CA ASN A 233 17.06 25.52 13.43
C ASN A 233 16.69 26.99 13.69
N ASP A 234 15.57 27.46 13.14
CA ASP A 234 15.11 28.85 13.32
C ASP A 234 14.35 29.01 14.63
N LYS A 235 15.12 29.21 15.72
CA LYS A 235 14.57 29.44 17.06
C LYS A 235 13.83 30.77 17.18
N ASP A 236 14.27 31.81 16.47
CA ASP A 236 13.62 33.11 16.50
C ASP A 236 12.21 33.07 15.87
N LEU A 237 12.03 32.28 14.82
CA LEU A 237 10.72 32.02 14.21
C LEU A 237 9.85 31.14 15.12
N LEU A 238 10.42 30.07 15.69
CA LEU A 238 9.71 29.20 16.63
C LEU A 238 9.18 29.98 17.84
N ASP A 239 10.00 30.83 18.46
CA ASP A 239 9.61 31.66 19.60
C ASP A 239 8.45 32.60 19.24
N LYS A 240 8.42 33.15 18.02
CA LYS A 240 7.28 33.95 17.54
C LYS A 240 6.02 33.11 17.42
N ILE A 241 6.10 31.93 16.80
CA ILE A 241 4.94 31.03 16.64
C ILE A 241 4.37 30.65 18.02
N GLU A 242 5.22 30.30 18.98
CA GLU A 242 4.84 29.94 20.34
C GLU A 242 4.20 31.09 21.11
N ASN A 243 4.77 32.30 21.02
CA ASN A 243 4.21 33.49 21.66
C ASN A 243 2.78 33.82 21.21
N TYR A 244 2.39 33.41 20.00
CA TYR A 244 1.05 33.59 19.46
C TYR A 244 0.17 32.32 19.56
N ASN A 245 0.66 31.24 20.18
CA ASN A 245 -0.02 29.95 20.29
C ASN A 245 -0.54 29.40 18.95
N GLU A 246 0.20 29.63 17.87
CA GLU A 246 -0.17 29.11 16.55
C GLU A 246 0.07 27.60 16.49
N LYS A 247 -0.90 26.87 15.94
CA LYS A 247 -0.80 25.41 15.72
C LYS A 247 -0.10 25.13 14.40
N ILE A 248 1.03 24.44 14.46
CA ILE A 248 1.83 24.07 13.29
C ILE A 248 1.27 22.79 12.66
N GLY A 249 1.19 22.74 11.33
CA GLY A 249 0.90 21.51 10.59
C GLY A 249 -0.46 20.90 10.92
N LYS A 250 -1.55 21.63 10.69
CA LYS A 250 -2.91 21.09 10.88
C LYS A 250 -3.09 19.79 10.08
N ASN A 251 -3.53 18.72 10.74
CA ASN A 251 -3.62 17.35 10.21
C ASN A 251 -2.26 16.64 9.98
N CYS A 252 -1.23 17.06 10.70
CA CYS A 252 0.07 16.40 10.77
C CYS A 252 0.40 16.04 12.23
N LEU A 253 0.91 14.83 12.42
CA LEU A 253 1.43 14.33 13.69
C LEU A 253 2.85 13.78 13.49
N LEU A 254 3.64 13.79 14.56
CA LEU A 254 4.97 13.20 14.64
C LEU A 254 4.97 12.18 15.79
N GLY A 255 5.09 10.90 15.48
CA GLY A 255 4.99 9.83 16.49
C GLY A 255 3.68 9.82 17.29
N GLY A 256 2.58 10.32 16.70
CA GLY A 256 1.29 10.49 17.36
C GLY A 256 1.11 11.77 18.16
N LEU A 257 2.13 12.64 18.23
CA LEU A 257 2.08 13.94 18.89
C LEU A 257 1.77 15.05 17.89
N SER A 258 1.18 16.15 18.35
CA SER A 258 1.13 17.36 17.51
C SER A 258 2.54 17.87 17.21
N VAL A 259 2.71 18.59 16.11
CA VAL A 259 4.01 19.14 15.70
C VAL A 259 4.62 20.01 16.81
N ASN A 260 3.81 20.88 17.44
CA ASN A 260 4.26 21.71 18.57
C ASN A 260 4.74 20.87 19.77
N GLU A 261 4.03 19.80 20.14
CA GLU A 261 4.41 18.93 21.26
C GLU A 261 5.71 18.16 20.97
N ALA A 262 5.85 17.63 19.75
CA ALA A 262 7.03 16.89 19.33
C ALA A 262 8.28 17.79 19.30
N ILE A 263 8.15 19.03 18.83
CA ILE A 263 9.24 20.04 18.89
C ILE A 263 9.64 20.32 20.33
N ASN A 264 8.66 20.53 21.23
CA ASN A 264 8.92 20.81 22.64
C ASN A 264 9.61 19.66 23.38
N LEU A 265 9.25 18.42 23.05
CA LEU A 265 9.92 17.24 23.60
C LEU A 265 11.29 16.97 22.96
N GLY A 266 11.52 17.48 21.75
CA GLY A 266 12.74 17.28 20.97
C GLY A 266 12.92 15.85 20.44
N SER A 267 11.98 14.94 20.71
CA SER A 267 12.01 13.57 20.20
C SER A 267 10.66 12.86 20.37
N PHE A 268 10.46 11.73 19.67
CA PHE A 268 9.35 10.81 19.88
C PHE A 268 9.78 9.35 19.66
N ASN A 269 8.98 8.39 20.14
CA ASN A 269 9.24 6.96 19.97
C ASN A 269 9.00 6.52 18.52
N ARG A 270 9.98 5.86 17.92
CA ARG A 270 9.87 5.25 16.60
C ARG A 270 8.92 4.04 16.62
N SER A 271 8.17 3.82 15.53
CA SER A 271 7.28 2.65 15.42
C SER A 271 8.02 1.32 15.27
N ARG A 272 9.28 1.37 14.78
CA ARG A 272 10.13 0.22 14.41
C ARG A 272 9.61 -0.61 13.23
N ALA A 273 8.58 -0.14 12.52
CA ALA A 273 8.02 -0.85 11.37
C ALA A 273 8.93 -0.81 10.13
N LEU A 274 9.84 0.17 10.02
CA LEU A 274 10.84 0.25 8.95
C LEU A 274 12.15 -0.49 9.26
N ILE A 275 12.27 -1.10 10.44
CA ILE A 275 13.46 -1.88 10.77
C ILE A 275 13.43 -3.20 10.00
N HIS A 276 14.08 -3.22 8.84
CA HIS A 276 14.51 -4.44 8.18
C HIS A 276 15.71 -5.03 8.94
N SER A 277 15.47 -5.61 10.12
CA SER A 277 16.52 -6.31 10.88
C SER A 277 16.83 -7.70 10.32
N GLU A 278 16.91 -7.84 9.00
CA GLU A 278 17.42 -9.05 8.36
C GLU A 278 18.86 -8.81 7.93
N LYS A 279 19.81 -9.36 8.71
CA LYS A 279 21.18 -9.54 8.26
C LYS A 279 21.28 -10.91 7.59
N ILE A 280 21.36 -10.94 6.26
CA ILE A 280 21.68 -12.14 5.50
C ILE A 280 23.20 -12.23 5.33
N GLY A 281 23.80 -13.30 5.86
CA GLY A 281 25.16 -13.73 5.55
C GLY A 281 25.15 -14.64 4.32
N GLN A 282 26.18 -14.54 3.49
CA GLN A 282 26.30 -15.26 2.22
C GLN A 282 26.42 -16.78 2.45
N SER A 283 25.40 -17.56 2.06
CA SER A 283 25.59 -18.93 1.57
C SER A 283 25.48 -18.89 0.06
N ASP A 284 26.45 -19.46 -0.64
CA ASP A 284 26.47 -19.54 -2.10
C ASP A 284 25.33 -20.43 -2.61
N GLU A 285 24.11 -19.89 -2.70
CA GLU A 285 23.04 -20.42 -3.54
C GLU A 285 21.90 -19.38 -3.64
N THR A 286 21.68 -18.92 -4.87
CA THR A 286 20.51 -18.20 -5.42
C THR A 286 19.81 -17.18 -4.51
N LYS A 287 20.15 -15.89 -4.70
CA LYS A 287 19.33 -14.75 -4.29
C LYS A 287 17.91 -14.89 -4.84
N VAL A 288 16.93 -15.02 -3.96
CA VAL A 288 15.51 -14.82 -4.30
C VAL A 288 15.18 -13.38 -3.91
N ASP A 289 14.91 -12.53 -4.90
CA ASP A 289 14.41 -11.19 -4.64
C ASP A 289 13.05 -11.28 -3.93
N LEU A 290 12.98 -10.72 -2.71
CA LEU A 290 11.77 -10.67 -1.84
C LEU A 290 10.59 -9.89 -2.44
N TRP A 291 10.77 -9.33 -3.63
CA TRP A 291 9.72 -8.68 -4.41
C TRP A 291 9.94 -9.05 -5.89
N LYS A 292 9.60 -10.28 -6.26
CA LYS A 292 9.62 -10.68 -7.67
C LYS A 292 8.75 -9.70 -8.47
N GLU A 293 9.38 -9.08 -9.48
CA GLU A 293 8.66 -8.53 -10.62
C GLU A 293 7.77 -9.62 -11.24
N PRO A 294 6.61 -9.24 -11.77
CA PRO A 294 5.52 -10.16 -12.08
C PRO A 294 6.01 -11.32 -12.95
N ALA A 295 5.81 -12.54 -12.46
CA ALA A 295 5.38 -13.58 -13.37
C ALA A 295 4.12 -13.00 -14.02
N LYS A 296 4.21 -12.72 -15.32
CA LYS A 296 3.05 -12.45 -16.15
C LYS A 296 2.06 -13.55 -15.82
N MET A 297 1.06 -13.24 -14.99
CA MET A 297 -0.11 -14.07 -14.91
C MET A 297 -0.60 -14.05 -16.35
N ILE A 298 -0.44 -15.18 -17.00
CA ILE A 298 -0.76 -15.37 -18.39
C ILE A 298 -2.29 -15.34 -18.41
N VAL A 299 -2.87 -14.14 -18.33
CA VAL A 299 -4.11 -13.88 -19.03
C VAL A 299 -3.71 -14.03 -20.49
N VAL A 300 -3.72 -15.28 -20.94
CA VAL A 300 -3.42 -15.75 -22.28
C VAL A 300 -4.15 -14.81 -23.22
N SER A 301 -3.40 -13.86 -23.81
CA SER A 301 -3.47 -13.30 -25.17
C SER A 301 -4.83 -13.05 -25.85
N ASN A 302 -5.95 -13.21 -25.17
CA ASN A 302 -7.26 -13.25 -25.77
C ASN A 302 -7.94 -11.89 -25.68
N LEU A 303 -7.44 -10.90 -24.94
CA LEU A 303 -7.99 -9.54 -25.02
C LEU A 303 -7.65 -8.87 -26.37
N GLN A 304 -6.50 -9.16 -26.97
CA GLN A 304 -6.20 -8.72 -28.34
C GLN A 304 -6.94 -9.56 -29.40
N GLU A 305 -7.13 -10.87 -29.18
CA GLU A 305 -7.89 -11.71 -30.12
C GLU A 305 -9.42 -11.52 -30.04
N THR A 306 -9.97 -11.18 -28.87
CA THR A 306 -11.41 -10.93 -28.69
C THR A 306 -11.80 -9.56 -29.25
N GLN A 307 -10.92 -8.57 -29.18
CA GLN A 307 -11.11 -7.29 -29.89
C GLN A 307 -10.94 -7.46 -31.42
N ALA A 308 -10.06 -8.35 -31.89
CA ALA A 308 -9.92 -8.66 -33.32
C ALA A 308 -11.10 -9.47 -33.90
N THR A 309 -11.73 -10.35 -33.12
CA THR A 309 -12.91 -11.12 -33.57
C THR A 309 -14.23 -10.34 -33.52
N LEU A 310 -14.35 -9.34 -32.65
CA LEU A 310 -15.52 -8.45 -32.62
C LEU A 310 -15.47 -7.36 -33.71
N HIS A 311 -14.28 -6.99 -34.21
CA HIS A 311 -14.16 -6.04 -35.32
C HIS A 311 -14.33 -6.69 -36.72
N ASN A 312 -14.14 -8.00 -36.85
CA ASN A 312 -14.24 -8.72 -38.14
C ASN A 312 -15.60 -9.40 -38.43
N LYS A 313 -16.60 -9.27 -37.56
CA LYS A 313 -17.98 -9.76 -37.81
C LYS A 313 -19.00 -8.65 -38.18
N GLY A 314 -18.51 -7.44 -38.46
CA GLY A 314 -19.34 -6.27 -38.79
C GLY A 314 -19.40 -5.88 -40.27
N THR A 315 -18.77 -6.62 -41.19
CA THR A 315 -18.84 -6.32 -42.63
C THR A 315 -18.83 -7.62 -43.44
N HIS A 316 -20.00 -8.15 -43.73
CA HIS A 316 -20.39 -8.66 -45.06
C HIS A 316 -21.81 -9.24 -44.99
N THR A 317 -22.78 -8.39 -45.32
CA THR A 317 -23.99 -8.81 -46.03
C THR A 317 -23.97 -8.11 -47.39
N ILE A 318 -24.54 -8.78 -48.40
CA ILE A 318 -24.77 -8.36 -49.80
C ILE A 318 -23.73 -8.93 -50.78
N LEU A 319 -23.95 -10.15 -51.28
CA LEU A 319 -24.79 -10.47 -52.45
C LEU A 319 -25.29 -11.91 -52.35
#